data_AF-A0A7V1H0R8-F1
#
_entry.id   AF-A0A7V1H0R8-F1
#
_cell.length_a   1.000
_cell.length_b   1.000
_cell.length_c   1.000
_cell.angle_alpha   90.00
_cell.angle_beta   90.00
_cell.angle_gamma   90.00
#
_symmetry.space_group_name_H-M   'P 1'
#
loop_
_entity.id
_entity.type
_entity.pdbx_description
1 polymer ?
#
loop_
_entity_poly.entity_id
_entity_poly.type
_entity_poly.pdbx_seq_one_letter_code
_entity_poly.pdbx_strand_id
1 'polypeptide(L)'
;MNLEEQIAQMVNPQEFTRLCNSIFTCIYDEDFQVIDGTRGDKGNDGYVRSEEKILAIYCPIKPEKKTDSDYFKKIKSDMAKASALRDSGEFPVKRWTFVTPRKLSNDLTAKMIELGRENEFDVNHVEATYLAKEISKNPHLVKDFPQLHMLDIDSKLDEILDYVKQKQPPALKVKNHPHGVVFAKSKPENSNDNKRIKELRLAEPTDQIKKELKTLYYGASDTAAQLNALIGMLDLFNAGEDESTDMIVLCESGITLARLTKSNRLEAYLTAKKAYFLSYIYCNEDLDLAFAIKVSNQTGIPYMIEDQRQTALSRLGHLQEEYETAFNMALELTKKANDIAMMGEVLTMIGSAAGQRAIAYRRILEDRYQYEKNLSKKSLLVAKNLYAQIGNEVGIAYAIHNIANQIRFFGEEVEALALARKSIEAAKKLDNKNLLRKAVQLEKTIMLNGSTS
;
A
#
# COMPACT_ATOMS: atom_id res chain seq x y z
N MET A 1 2.94 0.08 7.59
CA MET A 1 2.28 0.20 8.92
C MET A 1 0.83 0.63 8.69
N ASN A 2 -0.17 -0.10 9.18
CA ASN A 2 -1.55 0.37 9.01
C ASN A 2 -1.78 1.61 9.89
N LEU A 3 -2.84 2.36 9.62
CA LEU A 3 -3.07 3.63 10.31
C LEU A 3 -3.23 3.43 11.84
N GLU A 4 -3.85 2.33 12.27
CA GLU A 4 -3.95 1.96 13.68
C GLU A 4 -2.57 1.80 14.32
N GLU A 5 -1.70 1.01 13.73
CA GLU A 5 -0.34 0.80 14.25
C GLU A 5 0.47 2.10 14.25
N GLN A 6 0.32 2.95 13.23
CA GLN A 6 0.97 4.27 13.18
C GLN A 6 0.54 5.13 14.37
N ILE A 7 -0.76 5.18 14.65
CA ILE A 7 -1.32 5.89 15.81
C ILE A 7 -0.83 5.25 17.11
N ALA A 8 -0.86 3.93 17.23
CA ALA A 8 -0.41 3.21 18.44
C ALA A 8 1.08 3.35 18.75
N GLN A 9 1.88 3.76 17.76
CA GLN A 9 3.29 4.09 17.92
C GLN A 9 3.55 5.58 18.16
N MET A 10 2.53 6.44 18.19
CA MET A 10 2.72 7.84 18.56
C MET A 10 3.21 7.95 20.01
N VAL A 11 4.29 8.72 20.17
CA VAL A 11 4.97 8.94 21.46
C VAL A 11 5.22 10.41 21.76
N ASN A 12 4.88 11.28 20.80
CA ASN A 12 4.91 12.72 20.94
C ASN A 12 3.51 13.15 21.43
N PRO A 13 3.37 13.64 22.67
CA PRO A 13 2.07 14.02 23.21
C PRO A 13 1.44 15.18 22.45
N GLN A 14 2.23 16.16 22.00
CA GLN A 14 1.72 17.31 21.25
C GLN A 14 1.10 16.86 19.91
N GLU A 15 1.80 16.00 19.17
CA GLU A 15 1.26 15.45 17.92
C GLU A 15 0.03 14.57 18.14
N PHE A 16 0.02 13.75 19.19
CA PHE A 16 -1.14 12.90 19.49
C PHE A 16 -2.37 13.71 19.91
N THR A 17 -2.18 14.74 20.75
CA THR A 17 -3.26 15.67 21.12
C THR A 17 -3.75 16.43 19.89
N ARG A 18 -2.86 16.89 19.02
CA ARG A 18 -3.24 17.53 17.76
C ARG A 18 -4.08 16.61 16.89
N LEU A 19 -3.68 15.33 16.76
CA LEU A 19 -4.44 14.31 16.03
C LEU A 19 -5.84 14.11 16.60
N CYS A 20 -5.94 13.87 17.91
CA CYS A 20 -7.21 13.67 18.58
C CYS A 20 -8.14 14.88 18.40
N ASN A 21 -7.61 16.09 18.56
CA ASN A 21 -8.38 17.32 18.37
C ASN A 21 -8.89 17.44 16.92
N SER A 22 -8.05 17.22 15.91
CA SER A 22 -8.48 17.25 14.51
C SER A 22 -9.58 16.21 14.22
N ILE A 23 -9.47 14.99 14.77
CA ILE A 23 -10.48 13.95 14.62
C ILE A 23 -11.79 14.36 15.31
N PHE A 24 -11.74 14.79 16.56
CA PHE A 24 -12.96 15.13 17.30
C PHE A 24 -13.64 16.40 16.79
N THR A 25 -12.89 17.40 16.36
CA THR A 25 -13.45 18.55 15.62
C THR A 25 -14.14 18.09 14.33
N CYS A 26 -13.57 17.13 13.60
CA CYS A 26 -14.21 16.62 12.39
C CYS A 26 -15.51 15.84 12.68
N ILE A 27 -15.59 15.13 13.81
CA ILE A 27 -16.75 14.30 14.17
C ILE A 27 -17.91 15.15 14.71
N TYR A 28 -17.60 16.13 15.56
CA TYR A 28 -18.58 16.88 16.35
C TYR A 28 -18.72 18.34 15.91
N ASP A 29 -17.85 18.84 15.03
CA ASP A 29 -17.85 20.21 14.53
C ASP A 29 -17.88 21.24 15.68
N GLU A 30 -18.82 22.20 15.65
CA GLU A 30 -18.99 23.22 16.69
C GLU A 30 -19.38 22.68 18.08
N ASP A 31 -19.79 21.40 18.17
CA ASP A 31 -20.16 20.76 19.43
C ASP A 31 -18.94 20.32 20.26
N PHE A 32 -17.77 20.20 19.63
CA PHE A 32 -16.51 19.90 20.31
C PHE A 32 -15.73 21.18 20.65
N GLN A 33 -15.32 21.28 21.90
CA GLN A 33 -14.54 22.39 22.43
C GLN A 33 -13.24 21.85 23.05
N VAL A 34 -12.11 22.36 22.57
CA VAL A 34 -10.81 22.13 23.22
C VAL A 34 -10.76 22.91 24.53
N ILE A 35 -10.36 22.25 25.61
CA ILE A 35 -10.16 22.89 26.91
C ILE A 35 -8.65 23.12 27.07
N ASP A 36 -8.22 24.38 26.90
CA ASP A 36 -6.80 24.75 26.99
C ASP A 36 -6.37 25.02 28.44
N GLY A 37 -5.38 24.27 28.92
CA GLY A 37 -4.81 24.34 30.26
C GLY A 37 -3.82 25.49 30.51
N THR A 38 -3.50 26.33 29.51
CA THR A 38 -2.50 27.41 29.63
C THR A 38 -2.87 28.55 30.60
N ARG A 39 -4.09 28.58 31.15
CA ARG A 39 -4.56 29.59 32.12
C ARG A 39 -4.81 29.08 33.54
N GLY A 40 -4.13 28.00 33.94
CA GLY A 40 -4.16 27.48 35.30
C GLY A 40 -5.11 26.30 35.45
N ASP A 41 -4.59 25.11 35.20
CA ASP A 41 -5.01 23.75 35.61
C ASP A 41 -6.51 23.42 35.78
N LYS A 42 -7.42 24.05 35.02
CA LYS A 42 -8.85 23.72 35.04
C LYS A 42 -9.19 22.32 34.48
N GLY A 43 -8.26 21.66 33.79
CA GLY A 43 -8.29 20.21 33.57
C GLY A 43 -9.07 19.68 32.35
N ASN A 44 -8.54 18.57 31.81
CA ASN A 44 -8.92 17.73 30.65
C ASN A 44 -8.99 18.41 29.28
N ASP A 45 -8.74 17.63 28.22
CA ASP A 45 -8.23 18.13 26.93
C ASP A 45 -9.33 18.54 25.92
N GLY A 46 -10.57 18.09 26.14
CA GLY A 46 -11.71 18.53 25.34
C GLY A 46 -13.08 18.14 25.92
N TYR A 47 -14.13 18.79 25.42
CA TYR A 47 -15.52 18.62 25.85
C TYR A 47 -16.47 18.58 24.66
N VAL A 48 -17.42 17.64 24.68
CA VAL A 48 -18.48 17.50 23.68
C VAL A 48 -19.81 17.87 24.34
N ARG A 49 -20.43 18.98 23.92
CA ARG A 49 -21.56 19.59 24.66
C ARG A 49 -22.82 18.73 24.60
N SER A 50 -23.17 18.23 23.42
CA SER A 50 -24.38 17.42 23.23
C SER A 50 -24.36 16.12 24.03
N GLU A 51 -23.17 15.61 24.36
CA GLU A 51 -22.98 14.36 25.08
C GLU A 51 -22.64 14.54 26.56
N GLU A 52 -22.46 15.77 27.04
CA GLU A 52 -21.99 16.05 28.41
C GLU A 52 -20.72 15.25 28.74
N LYS A 53 -19.80 15.19 27.75
CA LYS A 53 -18.67 14.26 27.72
C LYS A 53 -17.34 14.99 27.74
N ILE A 54 -16.50 14.63 28.71
CA ILE A 54 -15.09 15.06 28.78
C ILE A 54 -14.18 14.03 28.12
N LEU A 55 -13.22 14.52 27.34
CA LEU A 55 -12.14 13.74 26.74
C LEU A 55 -10.84 14.03 27.48
N ALA A 56 -10.20 12.98 28.00
CA ALA A 56 -8.88 13.02 28.61
C ALA A 56 -7.89 12.33 27.67
N ILE A 57 -7.05 13.11 27.01
CA ILE A 57 -6.11 12.65 25.99
C ILE A 57 -4.76 12.41 26.66
N TYR A 58 -4.27 11.19 26.56
CA TYR A 58 -2.99 10.81 27.17
C TYR A 58 -2.10 10.02 26.21
N CYS A 59 -0.93 10.59 25.93
CA CYS A 59 0.14 9.94 25.19
C CYS A 59 1.37 9.78 26.10
N PRO A 60 1.81 8.55 26.40
CA PRO A 60 3.02 8.33 27.19
C PRO A 60 4.28 8.71 26.40
N ILE A 61 5.17 9.49 27.01
CA ILE A 61 6.48 9.86 26.45
C ILE A 61 7.43 8.64 26.56
N LYS A 62 8.06 8.22 25.45
CA LYS A 62 9.16 7.23 25.46
C LYS A 62 10.43 7.85 26.07
N PRO A 63 11.28 7.09 26.78
CA PRO A 63 11.43 5.62 26.75
C PRO A 63 10.61 4.84 27.79
N GLU A 64 9.83 5.48 28.66
CA GLU A 64 9.11 4.75 29.71
C GLU A 64 7.89 4.00 29.17
N LYS A 65 7.97 2.66 29.16
CA LYS A 65 6.78 1.81 29.08
C LYS A 65 6.01 1.97 30.40
N LYS A 66 5.09 2.95 30.45
CA LYS A 66 4.21 3.17 31.60
C LYS A 66 3.47 1.89 31.95
N THR A 67 3.54 1.51 33.22
CA THR A 67 2.85 0.33 33.74
C THR A 67 1.36 0.63 33.91
N ASP A 68 0.53 -0.40 34.07
CA ASP A 68 -0.89 -0.23 34.39
C ASP A 68 -1.08 0.63 35.65
N SER A 69 -0.16 0.54 36.61
CA SER A 69 -0.16 1.40 37.80
C SER A 69 0.02 2.88 37.44
N ASP A 70 0.89 3.21 36.49
CA ASP A 70 1.11 4.60 36.08
C ASP A 70 -0.07 5.16 35.29
N TYR A 71 -0.65 4.36 34.39
CA TYR A 71 -1.90 4.72 33.74
C TYR A 71 -3.02 4.92 34.76
N PHE A 72 -3.15 4.04 35.75
CA PHE A 72 -4.18 4.17 36.77
C PHE A 72 -4.01 5.44 37.62
N LYS A 73 -2.77 5.84 37.95
CA LYS A 73 -2.49 7.13 38.59
C LYS A 73 -2.94 8.30 37.73
N LYS A 74 -2.67 8.25 36.42
CA LYS A 74 -3.09 9.29 35.47
C LYS A 74 -4.61 9.36 35.36
N ILE A 75 -5.28 8.22 35.18
CA ILE A 75 -6.75 8.10 35.17
C ILE A 75 -7.36 8.72 36.42
N LYS A 76 -6.86 8.39 37.61
CA LYS A 76 -7.33 8.99 38.87
C LYS A 76 -7.18 10.50 38.89
N SER A 77 -6.03 11.00 38.46
CA SER A 77 -5.76 12.43 38.42
C SER A 77 -6.69 13.16 37.45
N ASP A 78 -6.90 12.62 36.25
CA ASP A 78 -7.74 13.26 35.22
C ASP A 78 -9.24 13.16 35.52
N MET A 79 -9.67 12.08 36.19
CA MET A 79 -11.05 11.94 36.63
C MET A 79 -11.37 12.90 37.79
N ALA A 80 -10.43 13.12 38.72
CA ALA A 80 -10.59 14.14 39.76
C ALA A 80 -10.72 15.56 39.16
N LYS A 81 -9.99 15.86 38.08
CA LYS A 81 -10.14 17.10 37.31
C LYS A 81 -11.53 17.20 36.67
N ALA A 82 -12.03 16.11 36.09
CA ALA A 82 -13.39 16.08 35.53
C ALA A 82 -14.47 16.32 36.60
N SER A 83 -14.32 15.72 37.79
CA SER A 83 -15.23 15.96 38.91
C SER A 83 -15.20 17.43 39.34
N ALA A 84 -14.03 18.05 39.42
CA ALA A 84 -13.91 19.47 39.75
C ALA A 84 -14.60 20.38 38.72
N LEU A 85 -14.52 20.05 37.43
CA LEU A 85 -15.23 20.78 36.36
C LEU A 85 -16.76 20.60 36.43
N ARG A 86 -17.23 19.40 36.78
CA ARG A 86 -18.65 19.14 37.00
C ARG A 86 -19.16 19.95 38.19
N ASP A 87 -18.45 19.87 39.30
CA ASP A 87 -18.86 20.45 40.58
C ASP A 87 -18.75 21.98 40.59
N SER A 88 -17.90 22.57 39.73
CA SER A 88 -17.86 24.02 39.52
C SER A 88 -19.08 24.58 38.79
N GLY A 89 -19.85 23.71 38.12
CA GLY A 89 -20.97 24.09 37.26
C GLY A 89 -20.55 24.69 35.91
N GLU A 90 -19.25 24.76 35.60
CA GLU A 90 -18.73 25.30 34.34
C GLU A 90 -19.02 24.36 33.16
N PHE A 91 -19.01 23.03 33.41
CA PHE A 91 -19.37 22.01 32.43
C PHE A 91 -20.29 20.95 33.06
N PRO A 92 -21.48 20.68 32.49
CA PRO A 92 -22.27 19.51 32.90
C PRO A 92 -21.58 18.24 32.38
N VAL A 93 -20.88 17.52 33.25
CA VAL A 93 -20.15 16.30 32.87
C VAL A 93 -20.89 15.07 33.40
N LYS A 94 -21.35 14.21 32.49
CA LYS A 94 -21.93 12.90 32.78
C LYS A 94 -21.09 11.74 32.23
N ARG A 95 -20.30 11.99 31.18
CA ARG A 95 -19.46 10.98 30.54
C ARG A 95 -18.00 11.38 30.58
N TRP A 96 -17.12 10.39 30.71
CA TRP A 96 -15.68 10.59 30.69
C TRP A 96 -15.02 9.54 29.80
N THR A 97 -14.26 10.00 28.80
CA THR A 97 -13.58 9.12 27.86
C THR A 97 -12.08 9.31 27.92
N PHE A 98 -11.37 8.23 28.20
CA PHE A 98 -9.91 8.22 28.15
C PHE A 98 -9.44 7.88 26.74
N VAL A 99 -8.56 8.69 26.17
CA VAL A 99 -8.07 8.54 24.79
C VAL A 99 -6.57 8.27 24.84
N THR A 100 -6.14 7.12 24.35
CA THR A 100 -4.72 6.73 24.36
C THR A 100 -4.28 6.19 23.00
N PRO A 101 -2.99 6.29 22.64
CA PRO A 101 -2.50 5.67 21.41
C PRO A 101 -2.71 4.14 21.42
N ARG A 102 -2.66 3.50 22.59
CA ARG A 102 -2.68 2.04 22.72
C ARG A 102 -3.89 1.55 23.48
N LYS A 103 -4.29 0.32 23.20
CA LYS A 103 -5.25 -0.42 24.01
C LYS A 103 -4.75 -0.61 25.44
N LEU A 104 -5.61 -0.38 26.43
CA LEU A 104 -5.32 -0.69 27.84
C LEU A 104 -5.54 -2.18 28.12
N SER A 105 -4.92 -2.68 29.18
CA SER A 105 -5.20 -4.03 29.67
C SER A 105 -6.65 -4.13 30.15
N ASN A 106 -7.25 -5.32 30.04
CA ASN A 106 -8.63 -5.54 30.50
C ASN A 106 -8.79 -5.23 31.99
N ASP A 107 -7.78 -5.55 32.81
CA ASP A 107 -7.78 -5.29 34.25
C ASP A 107 -7.78 -3.78 34.55
N LEU A 108 -6.97 -3.01 33.81
CA LEU A 108 -6.94 -1.57 33.95
C LEU A 108 -8.25 -0.92 33.47
N THR A 109 -8.82 -1.38 32.35
CA THR A 109 -10.12 -0.92 31.87
C THR A 109 -11.23 -1.22 32.90
N ALA A 110 -11.22 -2.39 33.53
CA ALA A 110 -12.18 -2.72 34.59
C ALA A 110 -12.06 -1.76 35.79
N LYS A 111 -10.83 -1.50 36.26
CA LYS A 111 -10.56 -0.52 37.34
C LYS A 111 -10.96 0.91 36.96
N MET A 112 -10.76 1.29 35.70
CA MET A 112 -11.16 2.60 35.18
C MET A 112 -12.69 2.78 35.21
N ILE A 113 -13.44 1.74 34.82
CA ILE A 113 -14.91 1.73 34.88
C ILE A 113 -15.42 1.78 36.32
N GLU A 114 -14.81 1.02 37.23
CA GLU A 114 -15.16 1.03 38.66
C GLU A 114 -14.96 2.42 39.26
N LEU A 115 -13.80 3.04 39.03
CA LEU A 115 -13.52 4.41 39.46
C LEU A 115 -14.49 5.42 38.85
N GLY A 116 -14.90 5.21 37.60
CA GLY A 116 -15.94 5.99 36.93
C GLY A 116 -17.25 5.99 37.69
N ARG A 117 -17.72 4.81 38.08
CA ARG A 117 -18.95 4.65 38.88
C ARG A 117 -18.85 5.33 40.24
N GLU A 118 -17.69 5.21 40.91
CA GLU A 118 -17.43 5.89 42.19
C GLU A 118 -17.51 7.43 42.06
N ASN A 119 -17.21 7.97 40.87
CA ASN A 119 -17.24 9.39 40.58
C ASN A 119 -18.49 9.81 39.79
N GLU A 120 -19.49 8.93 39.64
CA GLU A 120 -20.74 9.19 38.89
C GLU A 120 -20.53 9.54 37.41
N PHE A 121 -19.53 8.93 36.76
CA PHE A 121 -19.30 9.03 35.31
C PHE A 121 -19.63 7.74 34.57
N ASP A 122 -20.25 7.88 33.40
CA ASP A 122 -20.25 6.85 32.37
C ASP A 122 -18.89 6.88 31.64
N VAL A 123 -18.13 5.80 31.74
CA VAL A 123 -16.72 5.76 31.35
C VAL A 123 -16.49 4.93 30.10
N ASN A 124 -15.73 5.50 29.16
CA ASN A 124 -15.31 4.81 27.94
C ASN A 124 -13.80 4.94 27.68
N HIS A 125 -13.28 4.04 26.84
CA HIS A 125 -11.89 4.06 26.36
C HIS A 125 -11.87 4.11 24.83
N VAL A 126 -11.08 5.04 24.30
CA VAL A 126 -10.81 5.19 22.87
C VAL A 126 -9.33 4.96 22.63
N GLU A 127 -9.02 4.18 21.61
CA GLU A 127 -7.65 3.89 21.21
C GLU A 127 -7.45 3.93 19.68
N ALA A 128 -6.22 3.63 19.24
CA ALA A 128 -5.81 3.66 17.85
C ALA A 128 -6.80 3.02 16.85
N THR A 129 -7.45 1.89 17.15
CA THR A 129 -8.40 1.25 16.22
C THR A 129 -9.55 2.20 15.89
N TYR A 130 -10.12 2.85 16.92
CA TYR A 130 -11.18 3.84 16.74
C TYR A 130 -10.66 5.05 15.98
N LEU A 131 -9.52 5.61 16.39
CA LEU A 131 -8.95 6.80 15.76
C LEU A 131 -8.62 6.56 14.28
N ALA A 132 -8.04 5.41 13.95
CA ALA A 132 -7.75 5.02 12.57
C ALA A 132 -9.02 4.90 11.74
N LYS A 133 -10.06 4.26 12.29
CA LYS A 133 -11.36 4.14 11.62
C LYS A 133 -11.96 5.52 11.29
N GLU A 134 -11.87 6.47 12.21
CA GLU A 134 -12.41 7.82 11.98
C GLU A 134 -11.60 8.62 10.96
N ILE A 135 -10.27 8.46 10.91
CA ILE A 135 -9.46 9.06 9.84
C ILE A 135 -9.77 8.40 8.48
N SER A 136 -9.95 7.08 8.42
CA SER A 136 -10.31 6.39 7.17
C SER A 136 -11.66 6.86 6.59
N LYS A 137 -12.60 7.27 7.45
CA LYS A 137 -13.86 7.89 7.02
C LYS A 137 -13.70 9.35 6.59
N ASN A 138 -12.65 10.02 7.04
CA ASN A 138 -12.38 11.43 6.80
C ASN A 138 -10.98 11.65 6.20
N PRO A 139 -10.72 11.22 4.94
CA PRO A 139 -9.38 11.21 4.37
C PRO A 139 -8.71 12.59 4.25
N HIS A 140 -9.48 13.68 4.29
CA HIS A 140 -8.94 15.03 4.26
C HIS A 140 -8.05 15.35 5.47
N LEU A 141 -8.29 14.70 6.62
CA LEU A 141 -7.48 14.86 7.84
C LEU A 141 -6.02 14.44 7.64
N VAL A 142 -5.75 13.51 6.72
CA VAL A 142 -4.40 13.00 6.45
C VAL A 142 -3.45 14.12 6.01
N LYS A 143 -3.95 15.15 5.33
CA LYS A 143 -3.14 16.28 4.85
C LYS A 143 -2.44 17.02 5.98
N ASP A 144 -3.06 17.05 7.17
CA ASP A 144 -2.53 17.73 8.34
C ASP A 144 -1.58 16.86 9.16
N PHE A 145 -1.49 15.55 8.85
CA PHE A 145 -0.63 14.59 9.52
C PHE A 145 0.19 13.81 8.48
N PRO A 146 1.15 14.44 7.79
CA PRO A 146 1.94 13.81 6.73
C PRO A 146 2.75 12.59 7.21
N GLN A 147 2.98 12.47 8.52
CA GLN A 147 3.58 11.30 9.16
C GLN A 147 2.61 10.09 9.26
N LEU A 148 1.30 10.32 9.12
CA LEU A 148 0.29 9.29 9.08
C LEU A 148 0.03 8.93 7.61
N HIS A 149 0.75 7.94 7.13
CA HIS A 149 0.67 7.48 5.75
C HIS A 149 -0.63 6.69 5.55
N MET A 150 -1.63 7.32 4.94
CA MET A 150 -2.71 6.61 4.25
C MET A 150 -2.29 6.37 2.81
N LEU A 151 -2.44 5.15 2.33
CA LEU A 151 -2.13 4.76 0.96
C LEU A 151 -2.99 5.59 -0.02
N ASP A 152 -2.40 6.63 -0.61
CA ASP A 152 -3.07 7.55 -1.55
C ASP A 152 -3.29 6.92 -2.94
N ILE A 153 -2.83 5.68 -3.14
CA ILE A 153 -3.05 4.92 -4.38
C ILE A 153 -4.56 4.73 -4.64
N ASP A 154 -5.39 4.57 -3.61
CA ASP A 154 -6.84 4.39 -3.80
C ASP A 154 -7.53 5.62 -4.37
N SER A 155 -7.20 6.81 -3.85
CA SER A 155 -7.68 8.10 -4.34
C SER A 155 -7.23 8.34 -5.78
N LYS A 156 -5.97 8.00 -6.11
CA LYS A 156 -5.45 8.07 -7.47
C LYS A 156 -6.12 7.08 -8.43
N LEU A 157 -6.50 5.89 -7.95
CA LEU A 157 -7.28 4.94 -8.76
C LEU A 157 -8.67 5.49 -9.08
N ASP A 158 -9.30 6.18 -8.12
CA ASP A 158 -10.59 6.84 -8.36
C ASP A 158 -10.45 8.03 -9.32
N GLU A 159 -9.40 8.85 -9.18
CA GLU A 159 -9.06 9.92 -10.14
C GLU A 159 -8.86 9.36 -11.56
N ILE A 160 -8.14 8.24 -11.69
CA ILE A 160 -7.93 7.58 -12.99
C ILE A 160 -9.25 7.06 -13.53
N LEU A 161 -10.07 6.41 -12.72
CA LEU A 161 -11.38 5.92 -13.15
C LEU A 161 -12.26 7.06 -13.67
N ASP A 162 -12.23 8.22 -13.03
CA ASP A 162 -13.01 9.37 -13.44
C ASP A 162 -12.42 10.06 -14.68
N TYR A 163 -11.10 10.20 -14.78
CA TYR A 163 -10.41 10.65 -16.00
C TYR A 163 -10.77 9.77 -17.20
N VAL A 164 -10.84 8.46 -16.97
CA VAL A 164 -11.15 7.43 -17.96
C VAL A 164 -12.61 7.46 -18.39
N LYS A 165 -13.55 7.66 -17.46
CA LYS A 165 -14.99 7.82 -17.79
C LYS A 165 -15.23 9.06 -18.66
N GLN A 166 -14.47 10.13 -18.45
CA GLN A 166 -14.63 11.41 -19.14
C GLN A 166 -14.07 11.40 -20.57
N LYS A 167 -13.11 10.52 -20.88
CA LYS A 167 -12.56 10.39 -22.24
C LYS A 167 -13.24 9.24 -22.98
N GLN A 168 -14.03 9.53 -24.01
CA GLN A 168 -14.25 8.57 -25.10
C GLN A 168 -12.93 8.46 -25.88
N PRO A 169 -12.18 7.34 -25.79
CA PRO A 169 -10.96 7.24 -26.56
C PRO A 169 -11.34 7.14 -28.03
N PRO A 170 -10.62 7.81 -28.95
CA PRO A 170 -10.76 7.50 -30.36
C PRO A 170 -10.49 6.01 -30.55
N ALA A 171 -11.29 5.34 -31.40
CA ALA A 171 -11.12 3.93 -31.73
C ALA A 171 -9.75 3.70 -32.37
N LEU A 172 -8.73 3.50 -31.53
CA LEU A 172 -7.39 3.16 -31.97
C LEU A 172 -7.45 1.71 -32.44
N LYS A 173 -7.24 1.50 -33.75
CA LYS A 173 -6.83 0.20 -34.27
C LYS A 173 -5.43 -0.09 -33.74
N VAL A 174 -5.33 -0.47 -32.46
CA VAL A 174 -4.06 -0.94 -31.88
C VAL A 174 -3.72 -2.23 -32.62
N LYS A 175 -2.71 -2.17 -33.51
CA LYS A 175 -2.08 -3.38 -34.06
C LYS A 175 -1.69 -4.23 -32.85
N ASN A 176 -2.08 -5.50 -32.85
CA ASN A 176 -1.76 -6.52 -31.83
C ASN A 176 -0.32 -6.39 -31.33
N HIS A 177 -0.09 -5.52 -30.34
CA HIS A 177 1.19 -5.44 -29.66
C HIS A 177 1.13 -6.51 -28.58
N PRO A 178 2.11 -7.43 -28.52
CA PRO A 178 2.18 -8.39 -27.45
C PRO A 178 2.22 -7.63 -26.12
N HIS A 179 1.15 -7.78 -25.34
CA HIS A 179 1.00 -7.15 -24.04
C HIS A 179 2.13 -7.63 -23.12
N GLY A 180 2.66 -6.72 -22.30
CA GLY A 180 3.83 -6.98 -21.45
C GLY A 180 5.19 -6.95 -22.16
N VAL A 181 5.27 -6.71 -23.48
CA VAL A 181 6.56 -6.55 -24.17
C VAL A 181 6.70 -5.13 -24.71
N VAL A 182 7.39 -4.29 -23.94
CA VAL A 182 7.65 -2.90 -24.28
C VAL A 182 8.95 -2.80 -25.07
N PHE A 183 8.91 -2.21 -26.26
CA PHE A 183 10.10 -1.96 -27.08
C PHE A 183 10.35 -0.46 -27.26
N ALA A 184 11.60 -0.05 -27.09
CA ALA A 184 12.12 1.19 -27.62
C ALA A 184 12.23 1.10 -29.14
N LYS A 185 11.79 2.16 -29.83
CA LYS A 185 11.95 2.27 -31.30
C LYS A 185 13.36 2.77 -31.61
N SER A 186 14.08 2.06 -32.47
CA SER A 186 15.40 2.47 -32.97
C SER A 186 15.32 2.98 -34.40
N LYS A 187 16.22 3.88 -34.78
CA LYS A 187 16.56 4.15 -36.19
C LYS A 187 18.04 3.84 -36.40
N PRO A 188 18.43 3.03 -37.40
CA PRO A 188 17.56 2.20 -38.24
C PRO A 188 17.03 0.99 -37.46
N GLU A 189 15.75 0.63 -37.64
CA GLU A 189 15.05 -0.53 -37.02
C GLU A 189 15.71 -1.91 -37.31
N ASN A 190 16.82 -1.93 -38.04
CA ASN A 190 17.47 -3.10 -38.62
C ASN A 190 18.90 -3.36 -38.11
N SER A 191 19.35 -2.74 -37.01
CA SER A 191 20.62 -3.18 -36.41
C SER A 191 20.51 -4.66 -36.01
N ASN A 192 21.56 -5.45 -36.27
CA ASN A 192 21.60 -6.87 -35.93
C ASN A 192 21.32 -7.07 -34.43
N ASP A 193 21.81 -6.16 -33.59
CA ASP A 193 21.58 -6.18 -32.13
C ASP A 193 20.11 -6.05 -31.77
N ASN A 194 19.35 -5.11 -32.36
CA ASN A 194 17.93 -4.95 -32.06
C ASN A 194 17.10 -6.18 -32.49
N LYS A 195 17.45 -6.81 -33.62
CA LYS A 195 16.81 -8.07 -34.04
C LYS A 195 17.09 -9.18 -33.05
N ARG A 196 18.36 -9.33 -32.65
CA ARG A 196 18.79 -10.35 -31.68
C ARG A 196 18.13 -10.16 -30.32
N ILE A 197 18.08 -8.92 -29.81
CA ILE A 197 17.39 -8.60 -28.55
C ILE A 197 15.91 -8.98 -28.62
N LYS A 198 15.25 -8.69 -29.74
CA LYS A 198 13.84 -9.04 -29.93
C LYS A 198 13.61 -10.56 -29.93
N GLU A 199 14.48 -11.32 -30.58
CA GLU A 199 14.44 -12.79 -30.53
C GLU A 199 14.61 -13.30 -29.10
N LEU A 200 15.63 -12.81 -28.39
CA LEU A 200 15.93 -13.20 -27.01
C LEU A 200 14.76 -12.92 -26.06
N ARG A 201 14.10 -11.77 -26.20
CA ARG A 201 12.95 -11.38 -25.35
C ARG A 201 11.67 -12.17 -25.64
N LEU A 202 11.57 -12.80 -26.82
CA LEU A 202 10.42 -13.62 -27.20
C LEU A 202 10.66 -15.12 -26.98
N ALA A 203 11.91 -15.52 -26.73
CA ALA A 203 12.29 -16.88 -26.44
C ALA A 203 11.92 -17.29 -25.00
N GLU A 204 12.05 -18.58 -24.69
CA GLU A 204 11.81 -19.08 -23.34
C GLU A 204 12.91 -18.59 -22.38
N PRO A 205 12.54 -18.02 -21.22
CA PRO A 205 13.50 -17.52 -20.22
C PRO A 205 14.58 -18.56 -19.86
N THR A 206 15.85 -18.18 -19.96
CA THR A 206 16.99 -18.96 -19.47
C THR A 206 18.10 -18.02 -18.98
N ASP A 207 18.98 -18.50 -18.10
CA ASP A 207 20.15 -17.74 -17.62
C ASP A 207 21.05 -17.29 -18.76
N GLN A 208 21.16 -18.14 -19.80
CA GLN A 208 21.97 -17.84 -20.97
C GLN A 208 21.43 -16.63 -21.74
N ILE A 209 20.10 -16.54 -21.91
CA ILE A 209 19.45 -15.37 -22.52
C ILE A 209 19.73 -14.12 -21.68
N LYS A 210 19.64 -14.22 -20.36
CA LYS A 210 19.88 -13.08 -19.48
C LYS A 210 21.33 -12.58 -19.56
N LYS A 211 22.30 -13.49 -19.59
CA LYS A 211 23.72 -13.17 -19.82
C LYS A 211 23.93 -12.49 -21.17
N GLU A 212 23.30 -13.00 -22.22
CA GLU A 212 23.40 -12.43 -23.56
C GLU A 212 22.78 -11.03 -23.65
N LEU A 213 21.61 -10.82 -23.04
CA LEU A 213 20.99 -9.50 -22.92
C LEU A 213 21.89 -8.52 -22.15
N LYS A 214 22.57 -8.98 -21.09
CA LYS A 214 23.55 -8.17 -20.36
C LYS A 214 24.73 -7.78 -21.25
N THR A 215 25.28 -8.70 -22.03
CA THR A 215 26.34 -8.41 -23.00
C THR A 215 25.89 -7.38 -24.04
N LEU A 216 24.68 -7.54 -24.60
CA LEU A 216 24.13 -6.61 -25.58
C LEU A 216 23.86 -5.24 -24.97
N TYR A 217 23.44 -5.17 -23.71
CA TYR A 217 23.24 -3.91 -23.00
C TYR A 217 24.54 -3.09 -22.89
N TYR A 218 25.64 -3.71 -22.47
CA TYR A 218 26.92 -3.01 -22.33
C TYR A 218 27.67 -2.81 -23.65
N GLY A 219 27.41 -3.65 -24.67
CA GLY A 219 28.06 -3.60 -25.97
C GLY A 219 27.37 -2.71 -27.01
N ALA A 220 26.07 -2.44 -26.85
CA ALA A 220 25.32 -1.65 -27.83
C ALA A 220 25.68 -0.16 -27.76
N SER A 221 25.92 0.45 -28.91
CA SER A 221 26.11 1.90 -29.07
C SER A 221 24.79 2.65 -29.27
N ASP A 222 23.73 1.95 -29.70
CA ASP A 222 22.39 2.50 -29.87
C ASP A 222 21.61 2.49 -28.55
N THR A 223 21.17 3.66 -28.09
CA THR A 223 20.39 3.81 -26.86
C THR A 223 19.10 3.00 -26.88
N ALA A 224 18.46 2.83 -28.04
CA ALA A 224 17.24 2.02 -28.14
C ALA A 224 17.54 0.52 -27.99
N ALA A 225 18.64 0.01 -28.55
CA ALA A 225 19.11 -1.35 -28.30
C ALA A 225 19.46 -1.56 -26.82
N GLN A 226 20.17 -0.62 -26.19
CA GLN A 226 20.46 -0.66 -24.75
C GLN A 226 19.17 -0.75 -23.92
N LEU A 227 18.20 0.13 -24.19
CA LEU A 227 16.89 0.12 -23.53
C LEU A 227 16.15 -1.21 -23.72
N ASN A 228 16.14 -1.75 -24.93
CA ASN A 228 15.48 -3.02 -25.23
C ASN A 228 16.13 -4.20 -24.49
N ALA A 229 17.47 -4.23 -24.44
CA ALA A 229 18.21 -5.27 -23.72
C ALA A 229 17.96 -5.18 -22.20
N LEU A 230 17.99 -3.97 -21.65
CA LEU A 230 17.70 -3.67 -20.25
C LEU A 230 16.30 -4.10 -19.85
N ILE A 231 15.28 -3.70 -20.61
CA ILE A 231 13.90 -4.13 -20.36
C ILE A 231 13.79 -5.65 -20.44
N GLY A 232 14.49 -6.29 -21.39
CA GLY A 232 14.56 -7.75 -21.46
C GLY A 232 15.10 -8.39 -20.18
N MET A 233 16.16 -7.84 -19.59
CA MET A 233 16.67 -8.33 -18.31
C MET A 233 15.66 -8.18 -17.17
N LEU A 234 14.92 -7.07 -17.12
CA LEU A 234 13.87 -6.83 -16.12
C LEU A 234 12.64 -7.74 -16.31
N ASP A 235 12.30 -8.08 -17.55
CA ASP A 235 11.20 -8.99 -17.88
C ASP A 235 11.53 -10.46 -17.49
N LEU A 236 12.82 -10.77 -17.35
CA LEU A 236 13.37 -12.07 -16.93
C LEU A 236 13.77 -12.10 -15.44
N PHE A 237 13.28 -11.17 -14.64
CA PHE A 237 13.51 -11.17 -13.20
C PHE A 237 12.99 -12.45 -12.54
N ASN A 238 13.82 -13.06 -11.70
CA ASN A 238 13.53 -14.21 -10.86
C ASN A 238 13.85 -13.87 -9.41
N ALA A 239 12.83 -13.74 -8.58
CA ALA A 239 12.97 -13.38 -7.17
C ALA A 239 13.80 -14.37 -6.32
N GLY A 240 14.03 -15.60 -6.81
CA GLY A 240 14.88 -16.57 -6.12
C GLY A 240 16.37 -16.47 -6.46
N GLU A 241 16.73 -15.73 -7.52
CA GLU A 241 18.10 -15.67 -8.05
C GLU A 241 18.62 -14.22 -8.15
N ASP A 242 17.72 -13.25 -8.24
CA ASP A 242 18.05 -11.85 -8.48
C ASP A 242 17.84 -10.97 -7.27
N GLU A 243 18.81 -10.09 -7.04
CA GLU A 243 18.70 -9.03 -6.04
C GLU A 243 17.80 -7.89 -6.55
N SER A 244 16.79 -7.54 -5.75
CA SER A 244 15.86 -6.46 -6.11
C SER A 244 16.54 -5.09 -6.17
N THR A 245 17.61 -4.89 -5.38
CA THR A 245 18.44 -3.69 -5.40
C THR A 245 19.14 -3.50 -6.74
N ASP A 246 19.68 -4.58 -7.33
CA ASP A 246 20.29 -4.54 -8.66
C ASP A 246 19.25 -4.20 -9.74
N MET A 247 18.03 -4.71 -9.60
CA MET A 247 16.94 -4.37 -10.51
C MET A 247 16.51 -2.91 -10.41
N ILE A 248 16.55 -2.32 -9.20
CA ILE A 248 16.29 -0.88 -9.00
C ILE A 248 17.36 -0.05 -9.73
N VAL A 249 18.65 -0.39 -9.58
CA VAL A 249 19.74 0.30 -10.28
C VAL A 249 19.59 0.19 -11.80
N LEU A 250 19.21 -0.99 -12.31
CA LEU A 250 18.89 -1.16 -13.73
C LEU A 250 17.70 -0.27 -14.15
N CYS A 251 16.64 -0.18 -13.35
CA CYS A 251 15.52 0.70 -13.65
C CYS A 251 15.95 2.17 -13.70
N GLU A 252 16.78 2.65 -12.77
CA GLU A 252 17.27 4.03 -12.75
C GLU A 252 18.13 4.37 -13.98
N SER A 253 18.99 3.44 -14.38
CA SER A 253 19.76 3.57 -15.62
C SER A 253 18.82 3.62 -16.83
N GLY A 254 17.83 2.72 -16.89
CA GLY A 254 16.82 2.72 -17.94
C GLY A 254 15.99 4.00 -18.00
N ILE A 255 15.57 4.56 -16.85
CA ILE A 255 14.85 5.83 -16.76
C ILE A 255 15.68 6.96 -17.37
N THR A 256 16.98 6.98 -17.08
CA THR A 256 17.91 7.97 -17.67
C THR A 256 17.97 7.83 -19.19
N LEU A 257 18.11 6.61 -19.72
CA LEU A 257 18.10 6.34 -21.16
C LEU A 257 16.75 6.69 -21.82
N ALA A 258 15.63 6.42 -21.14
CA ALA A 258 14.29 6.76 -21.61
C ALA A 258 14.08 8.29 -21.73
N ARG A 259 14.63 9.06 -20.78
CA ARG A 259 14.63 10.53 -20.84
C ARG A 259 15.48 11.07 -21.99
N LEU A 260 16.66 10.49 -22.22
CA LEU A 260 17.52 10.86 -23.36
C LEU A 260 16.81 10.64 -24.70
N THR A 261 16.02 9.58 -24.80
CA THR A 261 15.20 9.29 -25.99
C THR A 261 13.84 10.01 -26.00
N LYS A 262 13.56 10.86 -24.98
CA LYS A 262 12.31 11.61 -24.80
C LYS A 262 11.05 10.73 -24.85
N SER A 263 11.16 9.50 -24.34
CA SER A 263 10.07 8.52 -24.39
C SER A 263 9.34 8.45 -23.06
N ASN A 264 8.29 9.27 -22.89
CA ASN A 264 7.43 9.24 -21.70
C ASN A 264 6.85 7.84 -21.44
N ARG A 265 6.57 7.07 -22.50
CA ARG A 265 6.06 5.69 -22.40
C ARG A 265 7.07 4.75 -21.72
N LEU A 266 8.34 4.82 -22.12
CA LEU A 266 9.40 3.97 -21.54
C LEU A 266 9.76 4.44 -20.14
N GLU A 267 9.79 5.76 -19.92
CA GLU A 267 10.02 6.34 -18.61
C GLU A 267 8.94 5.89 -17.63
N ALA A 268 7.66 5.93 -18.02
CA ALA A 268 6.56 5.43 -17.21
C ALA A 268 6.72 3.94 -16.87
N TYR A 269 7.02 3.10 -17.87
CA TYR A 269 7.20 1.66 -17.67
C TYR A 269 8.34 1.35 -16.68
N LEU A 270 9.51 1.97 -16.86
CA LEU A 270 10.69 1.73 -16.03
C LEU A 270 10.52 2.32 -14.63
N THR A 271 9.82 3.45 -14.50
CA THR A 271 9.46 4.03 -13.20
C THR A 271 8.50 3.10 -12.44
N ALA A 272 7.50 2.52 -13.11
CA ALA A 272 6.61 1.55 -12.50
C ALA A 272 7.32 0.24 -12.12
N LYS A 273 8.27 -0.23 -12.94
CA LYS A 273 9.14 -1.38 -12.59
C LYS A 273 9.98 -1.09 -11.35
N LYS A 274 10.61 0.09 -11.25
CA LYS A 274 11.33 0.52 -10.04
C LYS A 274 10.42 0.44 -8.82
N ALA A 275 9.22 1.02 -8.92
CA ALA A 275 8.23 1.02 -7.84
C ALA A 275 7.83 -0.40 -7.42
N TYR A 276 7.65 -1.31 -8.38
CA TYR A 276 7.38 -2.72 -8.11
C TYR A 276 8.50 -3.40 -7.29
N PHE A 277 9.76 -3.18 -7.64
CA PHE A 277 10.89 -3.74 -6.88
C PHE A 277 11.06 -3.11 -5.50
N LEU A 278 10.87 -1.79 -5.37
CA LEU A 278 10.85 -1.12 -4.06
C LEU A 278 9.74 -1.68 -3.17
N SER A 279 8.54 -1.89 -3.73
CA SER A 279 7.44 -2.54 -3.03
C SER A 279 7.77 -3.97 -2.61
N TYR A 280 8.56 -4.70 -3.41
CA TYR A 280 8.97 -6.06 -3.06
C TYR A 280 9.91 -6.05 -1.84
N ILE A 281 10.88 -5.12 -1.82
CA ILE A 281 11.76 -4.91 -0.66
C ILE A 281 10.95 -4.53 0.58
N TYR A 282 10.04 -3.55 0.44
CA TYR A 282 9.13 -3.14 1.53
C TYR A 282 8.37 -4.34 2.11
N CYS A 283 7.80 -5.18 1.24
CA CYS A 283 7.02 -6.34 1.64
C CYS A 283 7.83 -7.30 2.53
N ASN A 284 9.07 -7.60 2.13
CA ASN A 284 9.92 -8.52 2.87
C ASN A 284 10.34 -7.92 4.23
N GLU A 285 10.80 -6.67 4.23
CA GLU A 285 11.25 -6.01 5.46
C GLU A 285 10.09 -5.80 6.46
N ASP A 286 8.90 -5.49 5.97
CA ASP A 286 7.71 -5.30 6.80
C ASP A 286 7.23 -6.62 7.40
N LEU A 287 7.34 -7.72 6.64
CA LEU A 287 7.01 -9.05 7.14
C LEU A 287 7.99 -9.53 8.22
N ASP A 288 9.28 -9.29 8.03
CA ASP A 288 10.32 -9.58 9.04
C ASP A 288 10.08 -8.79 10.33
N LEU A 289 9.76 -7.49 10.21
CA LEU A 289 9.44 -6.65 11.36
C LEU A 289 8.16 -7.12 12.07
N ALA A 290 7.10 -7.39 11.32
CA ALA A 290 5.83 -7.87 11.87
C ALA A 290 6.00 -9.21 12.58
N PHE A 291 6.80 -10.13 12.02
CA PHE A 291 7.14 -11.39 12.64
C PHE A 291 7.90 -11.19 13.96
N ALA A 292 8.95 -10.36 13.96
CA ALA A 292 9.73 -10.06 15.16
C ALA A 292 8.85 -9.48 16.27
N ILE A 293 7.97 -8.53 15.94
CA ILE A 293 7.00 -7.94 16.89
C ILE A 293 6.06 -9.01 17.44
N LYS A 294 5.50 -9.86 16.58
CA LYS A 294 4.56 -10.91 16.98
C LYS A 294 5.21 -11.92 17.93
N VAL A 295 6.40 -12.40 17.61
CA VAL A 295 7.16 -13.32 18.47
C VAL A 295 7.51 -12.67 19.80
N SER A 296 7.94 -11.41 19.80
CA SER A 296 8.23 -10.69 21.04
C SER A 296 7.01 -10.53 21.94
N ASN A 297 5.86 -10.22 21.36
CA ASN A 297 4.61 -10.10 22.11
C ASN A 297 4.15 -11.45 22.67
N GLN A 298 4.34 -12.55 21.94
CA GLN A 298 3.95 -13.89 22.37
C GLN A 298 4.87 -14.48 23.46
N THR A 299 6.17 -14.22 23.37
CA THR A 299 7.18 -14.79 24.28
C THR A 299 7.53 -13.89 25.46
N GLY A 300 7.22 -12.60 25.37
CA GLY A 300 7.69 -11.57 26.32
C GLY A 300 9.18 -11.22 26.16
N ILE A 301 9.89 -11.85 25.20
CA ILE A 301 11.32 -11.64 24.96
C ILE A 301 11.48 -10.72 23.74
N PRO A 302 12.15 -9.56 23.87
CA PRO A 302 12.42 -8.69 22.73
C PRO A 302 13.37 -9.39 21.75
N TYR A 303 12.90 -9.64 20.53
CA TYR A 303 13.67 -10.22 19.42
C TYR A 303 14.46 -9.14 18.67
N MET A 304 14.10 -7.88 18.89
CA MET A 304 14.73 -6.69 18.34
C MET A 304 14.73 -5.61 19.42
N ILE A 305 15.86 -4.89 19.57
CA ILE A 305 15.92 -3.75 20.50
C ILE A 305 15.17 -2.55 19.90
N GLU A 306 14.71 -1.63 20.76
CA GLU A 306 13.85 -0.53 20.32
C GLU A 306 14.51 0.36 19.25
N ASP A 307 15.83 0.56 19.31
CA ASP A 307 16.57 1.36 18.32
C ASP A 307 16.57 0.72 16.92
N GLN A 308 16.82 -0.60 16.85
CA GLN A 308 16.72 -1.37 15.61
C GLN A 308 15.29 -1.33 15.05
N ARG A 309 14.29 -1.39 15.94
CA ARG A 309 12.88 -1.29 15.57
C ARG A 309 12.55 0.08 14.98
N GLN A 310 12.99 1.17 15.61
CA GLN A 310 12.76 2.51 15.08
C GLN A 310 13.47 2.72 13.74
N THR A 311 14.68 2.18 13.59
CA THR A 311 15.41 2.19 12.32
C THR A 311 14.65 1.44 11.23
N ALA A 312 14.14 0.24 11.52
CA ALA A 312 13.34 -0.54 10.58
C ALA A 312 12.05 0.19 10.19
N LEU A 313 11.35 0.79 11.16
CA LEU A 313 10.12 1.56 10.90
C LEU A 313 10.38 2.79 10.02
N SER A 314 11.46 3.53 10.29
CA SER A 314 11.86 4.68 9.46
C SER A 314 12.17 4.25 8.03
N ARG A 315 12.93 3.16 7.87
CA ARG A 315 13.25 2.58 6.56
C ARG A 315 12.00 2.14 5.80
N LEU A 316 11.04 1.50 6.47
CA LEU A 316 9.76 1.12 5.87
C LEU A 316 8.95 2.35 5.42
N GLY A 317 8.95 3.42 6.21
CA GLY A 317 8.34 4.69 5.82
C GLY A 317 8.93 5.25 4.53
N HIS A 318 10.27 5.29 4.44
CA HIS A 318 10.97 5.74 3.23
C HIS A 318 10.70 4.85 2.01
N LEU A 319 10.80 3.52 2.16
CA LEU A 319 10.52 2.59 1.07
C LEU A 319 9.08 2.74 0.56
N GLN A 320 8.13 2.96 1.47
CA GLN A 320 6.74 3.21 1.14
C GLN A 320 6.56 4.48 0.32
N GLU A 321 7.07 5.60 0.84
CA GLU A 321 7.03 6.89 0.15
C GLU A 321 7.67 6.79 -1.25
N GLU A 322 8.81 6.10 -1.38
CA GLU A 322 9.51 5.94 -2.64
C GLU A 322 8.70 5.15 -3.68
N TYR A 323 8.13 3.99 -3.31
CA TYR A 323 7.37 3.21 -4.30
C TYR A 323 6.05 3.90 -4.66
N GLU A 324 5.37 4.55 -3.72
CA GLU A 324 4.13 5.29 -3.99
C GLU A 324 4.39 6.47 -4.93
N THR A 325 5.43 7.25 -4.64
CA THR A 325 5.87 8.37 -5.49
C THR A 325 6.21 7.88 -6.90
N ALA A 326 6.91 6.76 -7.02
CA ALA A 326 7.28 6.21 -8.31
C ALA A 326 6.05 5.70 -9.11
N PHE A 327 5.09 5.01 -8.48
CA PHE A 327 3.86 4.62 -9.16
C PHE A 327 3.02 5.83 -9.60
N ASN A 328 2.88 6.83 -8.75
CA ASN A 328 2.18 8.07 -9.08
C ASN A 328 2.85 8.81 -10.24
N MET A 329 4.18 8.93 -10.21
CA MET A 329 4.94 9.52 -11.32
C MET A 329 4.73 8.74 -12.63
N ALA A 330 4.75 7.40 -12.58
CA ALA A 330 4.48 6.58 -13.75
C ALA A 330 3.08 6.84 -14.33
N LEU A 331 2.05 6.89 -13.48
CA LEU A 331 0.68 7.22 -13.89
C LEU A 331 0.57 8.61 -14.52
N GLU A 332 1.17 9.64 -13.92
CA GLU A 332 1.19 11.00 -14.47
C GLU A 332 1.91 11.06 -15.83
N LEU A 333 3.02 10.33 -16.00
CA LEU A 333 3.70 10.21 -17.29
C LEU A 333 2.79 9.59 -18.36
N THR A 334 2.01 8.55 -18.02
CA THR A 334 1.03 7.97 -18.97
C THR A 334 -0.11 8.92 -19.31
N LYS A 335 -0.60 9.69 -18.33
CA LYS A 335 -1.64 10.72 -18.51
C LYS A 335 -1.15 11.84 -19.41
N LYS A 336 0.07 12.34 -19.18
CA LYS A 336 0.75 13.35 -20.03
C LYS A 336 0.96 12.85 -21.46
N ALA A 337 1.31 11.58 -21.62
CA ALA A 337 1.47 10.96 -22.94
C ALA A 337 0.14 10.59 -23.62
N ASN A 338 -0.99 10.68 -22.91
CA ASN A 338 -2.29 10.16 -23.34
C ASN A 338 -2.21 8.67 -23.78
N ASP A 339 -1.39 7.89 -23.07
CA ASP A 339 -1.09 6.49 -23.41
C ASP A 339 -1.87 5.53 -22.50
N ILE A 340 -3.13 5.30 -22.86
CA ILE A 340 -4.05 4.46 -22.09
C ILE A 340 -3.53 3.01 -21.96
N ALA A 341 -2.87 2.50 -23.01
CA ALA A 341 -2.32 1.15 -22.99
C ALA A 341 -1.18 1.01 -21.96
N MET A 342 -0.32 2.03 -21.86
CA MET A 342 0.72 2.06 -20.83
C MET A 342 0.14 2.30 -19.43
N MET A 343 -0.91 3.11 -19.31
CA MET A 343 -1.60 3.31 -18.03
C MET A 343 -2.15 1.99 -17.48
N GLY A 344 -2.75 1.15 -18.34
CA GLY A 344 -3.16 -0.21 -17.95
C GLY A 344 -2.00 -1.10 -17.49
N GLU A 345 -0.81 -0.92 -18.08
CA GLU A 345 0.37 -1.73 -17.72
C GLU A 345 0.91 -1.30 -16.34
N VAL A 346 0.97 0.01 -16.08
CA VAL A 346 1.32 0.55 -14.76
C VAL A 346 0.33 0.06 -13.69
N LEU A 347 -0.98 0.10 -13.97
CA LEU A 347 -2.01 -0.43 -13.07
C LEU A 347 -1.89 -1.93 -12.84
N THR A 348 -1.45 -2.67 -13.85
CA THR A 348 -1.16 -4.10 -13.72
C THR A 348 0.01 -4.35 -12.77
N MET A 349 1.05 -3.51 -12.81
CA MET A 349 2.18 -3.58 -11.87
C MET A 349 1.76 -3.19 -10.45
N ILE A 350 0.97 -2.13 -10.27
CA ILE A 350 0.40 -1.74 -8.97
C ILE A 350 -0.40 -2.90 -8.39
N GLY A 351 -1.30 -3.48 -9.17
CA GLY A 351 -2.15 -4.57 -8.72
C GLY A 351 -1.36 -5.84 -8.40
N SER A 352 -0.28 -6.11 -9.13
CA SER A 352 0.61 -7.25 -8.88
C SER A 352 1.45 -7.06 -7.62
N ALA A 353 1.99 -5.86 -7.39
CA ALA A 353 2.73 -5.51 -6.18
C ALA A 353 1.84 -5.60 -4.94
N ALA A 354 0.63 -5.02 -4.99
CA ALA A 354 -0.37 -5.15 -3.92
C ALA A 354 -0.75 -6.61 -3.67
N GLY A 355 -0.91 -7.40 -4.74
CA GLY A 355 -1.22 -8.83 -4.61
C GLY A 355 -0.13 -9.61 -3.87
N GLN A 356 1.15 -9.32 -4.16
CA GLN A 356 2.28 -9.92 -3.43
C GLN A 356 2.28 -9.55 -1.94
N ARG A 357 2.04 -8.26 -1.63
CA ARG A 357 1.91 -7.80 -0.24
C ARG A 357 0.76 -8.49 0.47
N ALA A 358 -0.41 -8.61 -0.17
CA ALA A 358 -1.55 -9.34 0.38
C ALA A 358 -1.19 -10.81 0.71
N ILE A 359 -0.52 -11.51 -0.20
CA ILE A 359 -0.09 -12.91 0.02
C ILE A 359 0.81 -13.02 1.26
N ALA A 360 1.76 -12.10 1.39
CA ALA A 360 2.69 -12.03 2.50
C ALA A 360 1.94 -11.79 3.84
N TYR A 361 0.96 -10.90 3.85
CA TYR A 361 0.23 -10.49 5.05
C TYR A 361 -0.83 -11.48 5.53
N ARG A 362 -1.33 -12.38 4.67
CA ARG A 362 -2.49 -13.25 4.92
C ARG A 362 -2.50 -14.00 6.26
N ARG A 363 -1.34 -14.31 6.86
CA ARG A 363 -1.24 -15.07 8.13
C ARG A 363 -0.83 -14.24 9.34
N ILE A 364 -0.39 -13.00 9.12
CA ILE A 364 0.31 -12.21 10.14
C ILE A 364 -0.43 -10.89 10.40
N LEU A 365 -1.03 -10.27 9.37
CA LEU A 365 -1.62 -8.94 9.41
C LEU A 365 -2.95 -8.91 8.62
N GLU A 366 -4.05 -9.34 9.25
CA GLU A 366 -5.35 -9.53 8.56
C GLU A 366 -5.89 -8.24 7.92
N ASP A 367 -5.86 -7.12 8.64
CA ASP A 367 -6.38 -5.85 8.10
C ASP A 367 -5.57 -5.37 6.90
N ARG A 368 -4.25 -5.56 6.93
CA ARG A 368 -3.37 -5.23 5.79
C ARG A 368 -3.62 -6.16 4.62
N TYR A 369 -3.85 -7.45 4.89
CA TYR A 369 -4.22 -8.41 3.86
C TYR A 369 -5.48 -7.97 3.12
N GLN A 370 -6.55 -7.60 3.82
CA GLN A 370 -7.81 -7.16 3.19
C GLN A 370 -7.62 -5.89 2.36
N TYR A 371 -6.87 -4.92 2.89
CA TYR A 371 -6.54 -3.70 2.16
C TYR A 371 -5.81 -4.00 0.84
N GLU A 372 -4.69 -4.74 0.91
CA GLU A 372 -3.85 -5.03 -0.26
C GLU A 372 -4.57 -5.93 -1.28
N LYS A 373 -5.39 -6.85 -0.80
CA LYS A 373 -6.28 -7.67 -1.64
C LYS A 373 -7.25 -6.80 -2.45
N ASN A 374 -7.88 -5.83 -1.81
CA ASN A 374 -8.82 -4.92 -2.46
C ASN A 374 -8.11 -4.03 -3.48
N LEU A 375 -6.95 -3.46 -3.10
CA LEU A 375 -6.12 -2.66 -3.99
C LEU A 375 -5.71 -3.46 -5.24
N SER A 376 -5.22 -4.68 -5.04
CA SER A 376 -4.83 -5.60 -6.12
C SER A 376 -5.98 -5.82 -7.12
N LYS A 377 -7.16 -6.19 -6.63
CA LYS A 377 -8.36 -6.42 -7.45
C LYS A 377 -8.79 -5.15 -8.18
N LYS A 378 -8.88 -4.02 -7.47
CA LYS A 378 -9.30 -2.73 -8.02
C LYS A 378 -8.39 -2.35 -9.18
N SER A 379 -7.07 -2.29 -8.98
CA SER A 379 -6.11 -1.89 -10.01
C SER A 379 -6.16 -2.78 -11.24
N LEU A 380 -6.23 -4.10 -11.07
CA LEU A 380 -6.29 -5.05 -12.20
C LEU A 380 -7.62 -4.95 -12.97
N LEU A 381 -8.73 -4.70 -12.29
CA LEU A 381 -10.02 -4.47 -12.93
C LEU A 381 -10.03 -3.16 -13.72
N VAL A 382 -9.44 -2.08 -13.17
CA VAL A 382 -9.27 -0.81 -13.91
C VAL A 382 -8.41 -1.03 -15.14
N ALA A 383 -7.28 -1.74 -15.04
CA ALA A 383 -6.43 -2.08 -16.17
C ALA A 383 -7.21 -2.84 -17.27
N LYS A 384 -8.00 -3.85 -16.89
CA LYS A 384 -8.87 -4.59 -17.83
C LYS A 384 -9.83 -3.66 -18.57
N ASN A 385 -10.47 -2.75 -17.84
CA ASN A 385 -11.45 -1.82 -18.40
C ASN A 385 -10.78 -0.82 -19.36
N LEU A 386 -9.60 -0.31 -19.02
CA LEU A 386 -8.79 0.53 -19.92
C LEU A 386 -8.48 -0.17 -21.24
N TYR A 387 -8.04 -1.43 -21.17
CA TYR A 387 -7.77 -2.21 -22.38
C TYR A 387 -9.04 -2.43 -23.22
N ALA A 388 -10.17 -2.68 -22.57
CA ALA A 388 -11.46 -2.82 -23.26
C ALA A 388 -11.86 -1.55 -24.01
N GLN A 389 -11.70 -0.38 -23.40
CA GLN A 389 -12.04 0.90 -24.01
C GLN A 389 -11.24 1.21 -25.28
N ILE A 390 -9.98 0.78 -25.33
CA ILE A 390 -9.11 0.98 -26.52
C ILE A 390 -9.12 -0.23 -27.47
N GLY A 391 -9.99 -1.22 -27.25
CA GLY A 391 -10.09 -2.41 -28.09
C GLY A 391 -8.85 -3.32 -28.04
N ASN A 392 -8.03 -3.26 -26.99
CA ASN A 392 -6.83 -4.08 -26.85
C ASN A 392 -7.18 -5.47 -26.29
N GLU A 393 -7.63 -6.37 -27.16
CA GLU A 393 -8.02 -7.75 -26.77
C GLU A 393 -6.89 -8.52 -26.05
N VAL A 394 -5.65 -8.33 -26.49
CA VAL A 394 -4.47 -8.96 -25.88
C VAL A 394 -4.32 -8.46 -24.43
N GLY A 395 -4.48 -7.16 -24.18
CA GLY A 395 -4.39 -6.63 -22.82
C GLY A 395 -5.53 -7.02 -21.90
N ILE A 396 -6.75 -7.14 -22.43
CA ILE A 396 -7.86 -7.72 -21.68
C ILE A 396 -7.51 -9.14 -21.22
N ALA A 397 -6.96 -9.96 -22.13
CA ALA A 397 -6.64 -11.35 -21.85
C ALA A 397 -5.52 -11.51 -20.78
N TYR A 398 -4.50 -10.65 -20.81
CA TYR A 398 -3.46 -10.60 -19.78
C TYR A 398 -3.98 -10.05 -18.45
N ALA A 399 -4.83 -9.02 -18.45
CA ALA A 399 -5.43 -8.52 -17.21
C ALA A 399 -6.29 -9.62 -16.55
N ILE A 400 -7.07 -10.38 -17.32
CA ILE A 400 -7.81 -11.56 -16.83
C ILE A 400 -6.88 -12.62 -16.24
N HIS A 401 -5.77 -12.92 -16.93
CA HIS A 401 -4.76 -13.86 -16.41
C HIS A 401 -4.18 -13.39 -15.08
N ASN A 402 -3.83 -12.12 -14.98
CA ASN A 402 -3.23 -11.55 -13.76
C ASN A 402 -4.24 -11.55 -12.60
N ILE A 403 -5.52 -11.23 -12.85
CA ILE A 403 -6.58 -11.36 -11.84
C ILE A 403 -6.65 -12.81 -11.35
N ALA A 404 -6.76 -13.77 -12.27
CA ALA A 404 -6.79 -15.20 -11.93
C ALA A 404 -5.59 -15.62 -11.07
N ASN A 405 -4.39 -15.18 -11.45
CA ASN A 405 -3.16 -15.52 -10.72
C ASN A 405 -3.09 -14.91 -9.31
N GLN A 406 -3.67 -13.73 -9.09
CA GLN A 406 -3.70 -13.12 -7.76
C GLN A 406 -4.80 -13.75 -6.88
N ILE A 407 -6.03 -13.85 -7.38
CA ILE A 407 -7.17 -14.25 -6.54
C ILE A 407 -7.11 -15.71 -6.07
N ARG A 408 -6.37 -16.58 -6.78
CA ARG A 408 -6.11 -17.95 -6.28
C ARG A 408 -5.43 -17.93 -4.91
N PHE A 409 -4.56 -16.97 -4.64
CA PHE A 409 -3.89 -16.87 -3.35
C PHE A 409 -4.77 -16.25 -2.26
N PHE A 410 -5.85 -15.58 -2.66
CA PHE A 410 -6.83 -14.98 -1.75
C PHE A 410 -7.92 -15.98 -1.30
N GLY A 411 -7.79 -17.25 -1.68
CA GLY A 411 -8.76 -18.31 -1.37
C GLY A 411 -9.95 -18.38 -2.35
N GLU A 412 -9.89 -17.68 -3.49
CA GLU A 412 -10.98 -17.59 -4.46
C GLU A 412 -10.74 -18.54 -5.65
N GLU A 413 -10.45 -19.81 -5.36
CA GLU A 413 -9.93 -20.77 -6.34
C GLU A 413 -10.91 -21.10 -7.48
N VAL A 414 -12.21 -21.17 -7.18
CA VAL A 414 -13.26 -21.43 -8.19
C VAL A 414 -13.30 -20.30 -9.23
N GLU A 415 -13.28 -19.05 -8.76
CA GLU A 415 -13.25 -17.89 -9.64
C GLU A 415 -11.91 -17.80 -10.39
N ALA A 416 -10.80 -18.08 -9.71
CA ALA A 416 -9.47 -18.12 -10.33
C ALA A 416 -9.42 -19.12 -11.49
N LEU A 417 -9.97 -20.32 -11.30
CA LEU A 417 -10.01 -21.37 -12.32
C LEU A 417 -10.87 -20.95 -13.52
N ALA A 418 -12.03 -20.35 -13.27
CA ALA A 418 -12.90 -19.85 -14.33
C ALA A 418 -12.21 -18.75 -15.16
N LEU A 419 -11.50 -17.83 -14.51
CA LEU A 419 -10.75 -16.77 -15.19
C LEU A 419 -9.51 -17.31 -15.93
N ALA A 420 -8.80 -18.31 -15.37
CA ALA A 420 -7.69 -18.98 -16.04
C ALA A 420 -8.15 -19.64 -17.36
N ARG A 421 -9.28 -20.35 -17.34
CA ARG A 421 -9.90 -20.95 -18.55
C ARG A 421 -10.28 -19.90 -19.59
N LYS A 422 -10.90 -18.79 -19.17
CA LYS A 422 -11.19 -17.66 -20.07
C LYS A 422 -9.91 -17.08 -20.69
N SER A 423 -8.82 -17.01 -19.93
CA SER A 423 -7.52 -16.57 -20.45
C SER A 423 -6.94 -17.56 -21.48
N ILE A 424 -7.09 -18.87 -21.27
CA ILE A 424 -6.71 -19.91 -22.24
C ILE A 424 -7.49 -19.76 -23.55
N GLU A 425 -8.81 -19.60 -23.48
CA GLU A 425 -9.67 -19.40 -24.65
C GLU A 425 -9.28 -18.14 -25.43
N ALA A 426 -9.09 -17.02 -24.73
CA ALA A 426 -8.63 -15.77 -25.33
C ALA A 426 -7.24 -15.94 -25.98
N ALA A 427 -6.31 -16.61 -25.30
CA ALA A 427 -4.97 -16.85 -25.84
C ALA A 427 -4.99 -17.68 -27.13
N LYS A 428 -5.86 -18.70 -27.22
CA LYS A 428 -6.07 -19.49 -28.44
C LYS A 428 -6.66 -18.64 -29.57
N LYS A 429 -7.70 -17.86 -29.29
CA LYS A 429 -8.33 -16.96 -30.27
C LYS A 429 -7.33 -15.96 -30.85
N LEU A 430 -6.41 -15.47 -30.02
CA LEU A 430 -5.41 -14.46 -30.36
C LEU A 430 -4.09 -15.03 -30.92
N ASP A 431 -3.95 -16.36 -31.03
CA ASP A 431 -2.68 -17.06 -31.32
C ASP A 431 -1.50 -16.59 -30.43
N ASN A 432 -1.77 -16.32 -29.15
CA ASN A 432 -0.78 -15.82 -28.20
C ASN A 432 -0.15 -16.98 -27.41
N LYS A 433 0.93 -17.55 -27.96
CA LYS A 433 1.63 -18.71 -27.37
C LYS A 433 2.15 -18.47 -25.95
N ASN A 434 2.66 -17.28 -25.65
CA ASN A 434 3.20 -16.97 -24.32
C ASN A 434 2.07 -16.93 -23.28
N LEU A 435 0.97 -16.22 -23.58
CA LEU A 435 -0.19 -16.18 -22.69
C LEU A 435 -0.79 -17.57 -22.51
N LEU A 436 -0.91 -18.35 -23.59
CA LEU A 436 -1.44 -19.71 -23.55
C LEU A 436 -0.63 -20.58 -22.58
N ARG A 437 0.70 -20.57 -22.70
CA ARG A 437 1.60 -21.30 -21.80
C ARG A 437 1.38 -20.89 -20.34
N LYS A 438 1.38 -19.59 -20.05
CA LYS A 438 1.18 -19.05 -18.69
C LYS A 438 -0.20 -19.44 -18.13
N ALA A 439 -1.26 -19.32 -18.92
CA ALA A 439 -2.62 -19.59 -18.49
C ALA A 439 -2.88 -21.09 -18.25
N VAL A 440 -2.33 -21.97 -19.10
CA VAL A 440 -2.38 -23.43 -18.88
C VAL A 440 -1.61 -23.84 -17.63
N GLN A 441 -0.41 -23.28 -17.41
CA GLN A 441 0.35 -23.54 -16.19
C GLN A 441 -0.39 -23.07 -14.94
N LEU A 442 -1.06 -21.92 -15.02
CA LEU A 442 -1.88 -21.40 -13.94
C LEU A 442 -3.07 -22.33 -13.65
N GLU A 443 -3.79 -22.77 -14.68
CA GLU A 443 -4.92 -23.72 -14.53
C GLU A 443 -4.47 -24.99 -13.83
N LYS A 444 -3.36 -25.60 -14.29
CA LYS A 444 -2.76 -26.79 -13.68
C LYS A 444 -2.41 -26.55 -12.21
N THR A 445 -1.81 -25.39 -11.89
CA THR A 445 -1.42 -25.03 -10.52
C THR A 445 -2.63 -24.91 -9.60
N ILE A 446 -3.73 -24.30 -10.06
CA ILE A 446 -4.96 -24.18 -9.28
C ILE A 446 -5.58 -25.56 -9.05
N MET A 447 -5.67 -26.41 -10.08
CA MET A 447 -6.26 -27.74 -9.96
C MET A 447 -5.49 -28.65 -9.01
N LEU A 448 -4.15 -28.60 -9.03
CA LEU A 448 -3.32 -29.42 -8.13
C LEU A 448 -3.52 -29.07 -6.65
N ASN A 449 -3.66 -27.78 -6.35
CA ASN A 449 -3.87 -27.30 -4.97
C ASN A 449 -5.30 -27.57 -4.46
N GLY A 450 -6.30 -27.54 -5.35
CA GLY A 450 -7.69 -27.85 -5.01
C GLY A 450 -7.97 -29.34 -4.76
N SER A 451 -7.05 -30.23 -5.10
CA SER A 451 -7.13 -31.68 -4.78
C SER A 451 -6.55 -32.06 -3.41
N THR A 452 -6.08 -31.08 -2.63
CA THR A 452 -5.47 -31.27 -1.29
C THR A 452 -6.26 -30.63 -0.14
N SER A 453 -7.47 -30.13 -0.39
CA SER A 453 -8.36 -29.51 0.61
C SER A 453 -9.52 -30.41 1.04
#